data_AF-A0A7Y2BX23-F1
#
_entry.id   AF-A0A7Y2BX23-F1
#
_cell.length_a   1.000
_cell.length_b   1.000
_cell.length_c   1.000
_cell.angle_alpha   90.00
_cell.angle_beta   90.00
_cell.angle_gamma   90.00
#
_symmetry.space_group_name_H-M   'P 1'
#
loop_
_entity.id
_entity.type
_entity.pdbx_description
1 polymer ?
#
loop_
_entity_poly.entity_id
_entity_poly.type
_entity_poly.pdbx_seq_one_letter_code
_entity_poly.pdbx_strand_id
1 'polypeptide(L)'
;MKKAYIIALIALVAAITIIVSASQDVSNYVTFKEAASSEARVKVNGTLNKEKEVEYDPINAPNVVRFEMFDGEGNANSVLLKQPKPQDFELSICRCYR
;
A
#
# COMPACT_ATOMS: atom_id res chain seq x y z
N MET A 1 -19.32 -13.33 43.22
CA MET A 1 -17.98 -13.86 42.90
C MET A 1 -17.88 -14.44 41.48
N LYS A 2 -18.58 -15.52 41.08
CA LYS A 2 -18.44 -16.09 39.71
C LYS A 2 -18.96 -15.21 38.55
N LYS A 3 -20.03 -14.43 38.77
CA LYS A 3 -20.63 -13.56 37.75
C LYS A 3 -19.76 -12.37 37.35
N ALA A 4 -18.94 -11.87 38.28
CA ALA A 4 -18.01 -10.76 38.00
C ALA A 4 -16.88 -11.20 37.06
N TYR A 5 -16.38 -12.43 37.20
CA TYR A 5 -15.41 -12.99 36.27
C TYR A 5 -15.99 -13.17 34.87
N ILE A 6 -17.26 -13.60 34.77
CA ILE A 6 -17.95 -13.73 33.47
C ILE A 6 -18.09 -12.35 32.79
N ILE A 7 -18.47 -11.32 33.54
CA ILE A 7 -18.57 -9.94 33.01
C ILE A 7 -17.18 -9.43 32.58
N ALA A 8 -16.14 -9.68 33.37
CA ALA A 8 -14.77 -9.31 33.01
C ALA A 8 -14.27 -10.03 31.76
N LEU A 9 -14.65 -11.30 31.57
CA LEU A 9 -14.31 -12.10 30.38
C LEU A 9 -15.00 -11.55 29.12
N ILE A 10 -16.28 -11.19 29.23
CA ILE A 10 -17.02 -10.58 28.13
C ILE A 10 -16.41 -9.21 27.76
N ALA A 11 -16.03 -8.41 28.76
CA ALA A 11 -15.37 -7.13 28.53
C ALA A 11 -14.01 -7.29 27.83
N LEU A 12 -13.24 -8.32 28.19
CA LEU A 12 -11.96 -8.64 27.54
C LEU A 12 -12.15 -9.03 26.07
N VAL A 13 -13.13 -9.89 25.78
CA VAL A 13 -13.45 -10.29 24.41
C VAL A 13 -13.92 -9.09 23.58
N ALA A 14 -14.77 -8.23 24.15
CA ALA A 14 -15.22 -7.00 23.50
C ALA A 14 -14.04 -6.07 23.18
N ALA A 15 -13.10 -5.89 24.11
CA ALA A 15 -11.91 -5.07 23.90
C ALA A 15 -11.03 -5.60 22.76
N ILE A 16 -10.77 -6.90 22.71
CA ILE A 16 -9.99 -7.53 21.63
C ILE A 16 -10.70 -7.33 20.28
N THR A 17 -12.02 -7.51 20.26
CA THR A 17 -12.82 -7.35 19.03
C THR A 17 -12.73 -5.92 18.48
N ILE A 18 -12.76 -4.91 19.35
CA ILE A 18 -12.62 -3.49 18.97
C ILE A 18 -11.22 -3.19 18.42
N ILE A 19 -10.17 -3.74 19.04
CA ILE A 19 -8.78 -3.52 18.59
C ILE A 19 -8.55 -4.15 17.21
N VAL A 20 -9.06 -5.37 16.99
CA VAL A 20 -8.92 -6.08 15.72
C VAL A 20 -9.72 -5.41 14.61
N SER A 21 -10.94 -4.93 14.89
CA SER A 21 -11.73 -4.20 13.90
C SER A 21 -11.09 -2.86 13.52
N ALA A 22 -10.50 -2.14 14.47
CA ALA A 22 -9.74 -0.92 14.20
C ALA A 22 -8.47 -1.18 13.37
N SER A 23 -7.90 -2.39 13.44
CA SER A 23 -6.68 -2.74 12.70
C SER A 23 -6.94 -3.08 11.24
N GLN A 24 -8.19 -3.26 10.79
CA GLN A 24 -8.48 -3.61 9.39
C GLN A 24 -8.29 -2.44 8.41
N ASP A 25 -8.19 -1.20 8.90
CA ASP A 25 -7.86 -0.02 8.08
C ASP A 25 -6.35 0.16 7.85
N VAL A 26 -5.51 -0.75 8.37
CA VAL A 26 -4.09 -0.77 7.98
C VAL A 26 -4.02 -1.20 6.52
N SER A 27 -3.78 -0.22 5.66
CA SER A 27 -3.57 -0.43 4.23
C SER A 27 -2.52 -1.52 4.05
N ASN A 28 -2.96 -2.74 3.73
CA ASN A 28 -2.07 -3.88 3.61
C ASN A 28 -0.99 -3.54 2.57
N TYR A 29 0.26 -3.48 3.04
CA TYR A 29 1.42 -3.29 2.19
C TYR A 29 1.71 -4.62 1.53
N VAL A 30 1.27 -4.76 0.29
CA VAL A 30 1.42 -6.00 -0.45
C VAL A 30 2.62 -5.91 -1.39
N THR A 31 3.24 -7.04 -1.69
CA THR A 31 4.31 -7.15 -2.69
C THR A 31 3.72 -7.21 -4.10
N PHE A 32 4.56 -7.10 -5.14
CA PHE A 32 4.06 -7.23 -6.52
C PHE A 32 3.44 -8.60 -6.80
N LYS A 33 3.96 -9.65 -6.16
CA LYS A 33 3.46 -11.01 -6.30
C LYS A 33 2.04 -11.17 -5.73
N GLU A 34 1.78 -10.54 -4.58
CA GLU A 34 0.47 -10.50 -3.97
C GLU A 34 -0.50 -9.59 -4.74
N ALA A 35 -0.01 -8.45 -5.25
CA ALA A 35 -0.78 -7.54 -6.10
C ALA A 35 -1.15 -8.15 -7.47
N ALA A 36 -0.34 -9.08 -7.99
CA ALA A 36 -0.65 -9.81 -9.22
C ALA A 36 -1.70 -10.91 -8.99
N SER A 37 -1.77 -11.44 -7.77
CA SER A 37 -2.72 -12.50 -7.39
C SER A 37 -4.08 -11.97 -6.94
N SER A 38 -4.19 -10.65 -6.72
CA SER A 38 -5.40 -9.98 -6.26
C SER A 38 -5.91 -9.00 -7.32
N GLU A 39 -7.20 -9.06 -7.66
CA GLU A 39 -7.86 -8.06 -8.52
C GLU A 39 -8.22 -6.77 -7.75
N ALA A 40 -7.96 -6.72 -6.45
CA ALA A 40 -8.27 -5.57 -5.62
C ALA A 40 -7.29 -4.39 -5.84
N ARG A 41 -7.78 -3.17 -5.58
CA ARG A 41 -6.92 -1.99 -5.48
C ARG A 41 -6.02 -2.12 -4.26
N VAL A 42 -4.73 -2.29 -4.48
CA VAL A 42 -3.75 -2.51 -3.42
C VAL A 42 -2.67 -1.44 -3.42
N LYS A 43 -2.12 -1.15 -2.24
CA LYS A 43 -1.01 -0.22 -2.08
C LYS A 43 0.28 -1.02 -2.05
N VAL A 44 1.07 -0.89 -3.11
CA VAL A 44 2.41 -1.50 -3.16
C VAL A 44 3.40 -0.51 -2.55
N ASN A 45 4.12 -0.95 -1.52
CA ASN A 45 5.25 -0.20 -0.99
C ASN A 45 6.53 -0.67 -1.67
N GLY A 46 7.30 0.27 -2.18
CA GLY A 46 8.55 -0.03 -2.85
C GLY A 46 9.38 1.22 -3.10
N THR A 47 10.61 0.97 -3.53
CA THR A 47 11.60 2.02 -3.80
C THR A 47 11.69 2.24 -5.29
N LEU A 48 11.63 3.51 -5.71
CA LEU A 48 11.80 3.89 -7.11
C LEU A 48 13.18 3.41 -7.60
N ASN A 49 13.20 2.71 -8.72
CA ASN A 49 14.45 2.35 -9.37
C ASN A 49 15.03 3.61 -10.04
N LYS A 50 16.05 4.20 -9.42
CA LYS A 50 16.73 5.40 -9.94
C LYS A 50 17.70 5.10 -11.09
N GLU A 51 18.01 3.83 -11.34
CA GLU A 51 18.90 3.42 -12.43
C GLU A 51 18.19 3.46 -13.79
N LYS A 52 16.86 3.40 -13.79
CA LYS A 52 16.03 3.51 -15.00
C LYS A 52 15.31 4.85 -15.05
N GLU A 53 15.25 5.38 -16.26
CA GLU A 53 14.63 6.65 -16.54
C GLU A 53 13.11 6.59 -16.35
N VAL A 54 12.56 7.60 -15.69
CA VAL A 54 11.12 7.77 -15.49
C VAL A 54 10.55 8.34 -16.78
N GLU A 55 9.71 7.56 -17.46
CA GLU A 55 9.05 7.97 -18.69
C GLU A 55 7.83 8.82 -18.33
N TYR A 56 7.93 10.13 -18.59
CA TYR A 56 6.86 11.11 -18.35
C TYR A 56 6.66 11.97 -19.59
N ASP A 57 5.47 11.93 -20.18
CA ASP A 57 5.09 12.76 -21.32
C ASP A 57 4.07 13.82 -20.88
N PRO A 58 4.51 15.03 -20.49
CA PRO A 58 3.62 16.11 -20.08
C PRO A 58 2.76 16.68 -21.21
N ILE A 59 3.12 16.42 -22.48
CA ILE A 59 2.46 17.01 -23.66
C ILE A 59 1.27 16.15 -24.07
N ASN A 60 1.47 14.84 -24.19
CA ASN A 60 0.43 13.91 -24.64
C ASN A 60 -0.33 13.25 -23.47
N ALA A 61 0.31 13.06 -22.31
CA ALA A 61 -0.27 12.33 -21.18
C ALA A 61 0.17 12.90 -19.82
N PRO A 62 -0.26 14.13 -19.45
CA PRO A 62 0.19 14.84 -18.26
C PRO A 62 -0.11 14.11 -16.93
N ASN A 63 -1.06 13.17 -16.95
CA ASN A 63 -1.49 12.37 -15.80
C ASN A 63 -0.97 10.92 -15.84
N VAL A 64 -0.01 10.60 -16.70
CA VAL A 64 0.56 9.27 -16.81
C VAL A 64 2.06 9.34 -16.59
N VAL A 65 2.53 8.67 -15.55
CA VAL A 65 3.96 8.48 -15.26
C VAL A 65 4.25 6.99 -15.31
N ARG A 66 5.23 6.58 -16.12
CA ARG A 66 5.71 5.20 -16.14
C ARG A 66 7.10 5.14 -15.53
N PHE A 67 7.29 4.22 -14.60
CA PHE A 67 8.57 4.03 -13.94
C PHE A 67 8.71 2.60 -13.44
N GLU A 68 9.94 2.21 -13.14
CA GLU A 68 10.21 0.96 -12.44
C GLU A 68 10.41 1.20 -10.96
N MET A 69 9.89 0.29 -10.15
CA MET A 69 10.14 0.29 -8.71
C MET A 69 10.43 -1.12 -8.23
N PHE A 70 11.23 -1.23 -7.19
CA PHE A 70 11.51 -2.46 -6.46
C PHE A 70 10.53 -2.57 -5.29
N ASP A 71 9.87 -3.72 -5.14
CA ASP A 71 9.12 -4.01 -3.89
C ASP A 71 10.06 -4.32 -2.72
N GLY A 72 9.48 -4.54 -1.53
CA GLY A 72 10.24 -4.91 -0.33
C GLY A 72 10.98 -6.24 -0.42
N GLU A 73 10.72 -7.08 -1.43
CA GLU A 73 11.42 -8.33 -1.69
C GLU A 73 12.51 -8.18 -2.76
N GLY A 74 12.71 -6.97 -3.30
CA GLY A 74 13.71 -6.67 -4.32
C GLY A 74 13.27 -6.99 -5.75
N ASN A 75 11.99 -7.30 -5.98
CA ASN A 75 11.47 -7.54 -7.32
C ASN A 75 11.21 -6.21 -8.03
N ALA A 76 11.84 -6.02 -9.19
CA ALA A 76 11.56 -4.87 -10.06
C ALA A 76 10.28 -5.10 -10.86
N ASN A 77 9.39 -4.11 -10.87
CA ASN A 77 8.22 -4.14 -11.76
C ASN A 77 7.93 -2.75 -12.34
N SER A 78 7.42 -2.74 -13.58
CA SER A 78 7.03 -1.50 -14.27
C SER A 78 5.64 -1.08 -13.81
N VAL A 79 5.55 0.12 -13.25
CA VAL A 79 4.29 0.67 -12.72
C VAL A 79 3.86 1.85 -13.57
N LEU A 80 2.57 1.89 -13.87
CA LEU A 80 1.92 2.98 -14.58
C LEU A 80 1.04 3.75 -13.60
N LEU A 81 1.50 4.93 -13.20
CA LEU A 81 0.78 5.82 -12.31
C LEU A 81 -0.14 6.72 -13.13
N LYS A 82 -1.46 6.57 -12.95
CA LYS A 82 -2.50 7.40 -13.59
C LYS A 82 -2.83 8.64 -12.77
N GLN A 83 -1.81 9.30 -12.25
CA GLN A 83 -1.94 10.54 -11.49
C GLN A 83 -0.90 11.54 -11.99
N PRO A 84 -1.16 12.86 -11.89
CA PRO A 84 -0.17 13.87 -12.20
C PRO A 84 1.09 13.65 -11.36
N LYS A 85 2.27 13.84 -11.96
CA LYS A 85 3.56 13.65 -11.28
C LYS A 85 3.58 14.46 -9.97
N PRO A 86 3.67 13.81 -8.80
CA PRO A 86 3.81 14.52 -7.52
C PRO A 86 5.09 15.36 -7.53
N GLN A 87 5.06 16.54 -6.91
CA GLN A 87 6.20 17.46 -6.85
C GLN A 87 7.45 16.84 -6.18
N ASP A 88 7.25 15.84 -5.31
CA ASP A 88 8.29 15.12 -4.56
C ASP A 88 8.57 13.68 -5.08
N PHE A 89 8.23 13.38 -6.34
CA PHE A 89 8.37 12.03 -6.90
C PHE A 89 9.80 11.45 -6.81
N GLU A 90 10.82 12.31 -6.86
CA GLU A 90 12.24 11.91 -6.82
C GLU A 90 12.80 11.78 -5.39
N LEU A 91 12.06 12.32 -4.41
CA LEU A 91 12.50 12.46 -3.01
C LEU A 91 11.84 11.45 -2.06
N SER A 92 10.71 10.82 -2.42
CA SER A 92 9.88 10.08 -1.46
C SER A 92 9.33 8.74 -1.96
N ILE A 93 9.31 7.75 -1.07
CA ILE A 93 8.65 6.42 -1.17
C ILE A 93 7.34 6.53 -1.97
N CYS A 94 7.31 5.87 -3.13
CA CYS A 94 6.22 6.03 -4.08
C CYS A 94 5.01 5.18 -3.67
N ARG A 95 3.96 5.82 -3.14
CA ARG A 95 2.66 5.17 -2.89
C ARG A 95 1.88 5.07 -4.20
N CYS A 96 2.04 3.96 -4.92
CA CYS A 96 1.22 3.69 -6.11
C CYS A 96 -0.13 3.09 -5.72
N TYR A 97 -1.19 3.67 -6.27
CA TYR A 97 -2.53 3.09 -6.28
C TYR A 97 -2.79 2.48 -7.66
N ARG A 98 -3.16 1.20 -7.69
CA ARG A 98 -3.77 0.55 -8.85
C ARG A 98 -5.28 0.66 -8.78
#